data_AF-A0A7X3A6N6-F1
#
_entry.id   AF-A0A7X3A6N6-F1
#
_cell.length_a   1.000
_cell.length_b   1.000
_cell.length_c   1.000
_cell.angle_alpha   90.00
_cell.angle_beta   90.00
_cell.angle_gamma   90.00
#
_symmetry.space_group_name_H-M   'P 1'
#
loop_
_entity.id
_entity.type
_entity.pdbx_description
1 polymer ?
#
loop_
_entity_poly.entity_id
_entity_poly.type
_entity_poly.pdbx_seq_one_letter_code
_entity_poly.pdbx_strand_id
1 'polypeptide(L)'
;MAFLKVLGWIFVPYVMIFVSWKKLRGAGKAFGVVWALFAGFFLVFGILGGGTEQPASVAETNVVAGDTEKDSDSKAAVNAKETNVEDAEKHKNAVLEFEKTMYANEEETKQYFDAYMEWMEALGNGQANVNDVYSSAKTAKEAASHTMTKMRKIPIDKNLPKDVKKLLEEARGDLSTAYFEKEKAMKSVMKYLDEQKPSTMQDFKDSIQMSETFVLSAATKLLQAKNAVGIEVTEKSK
;
A
#
# COMPACT_ATOMS: atom_id res chain seq x y z
N MET A 1 21.23 42.21 19.11
CA MET A 1 22.30 41.63 18.27
C MET A 1 22.21 40.11 18.09
N ALA A 2 21.61 39.33 19.01
CA ALA A 2 21.47 37.88 18.86
C ALA A 2 20.56 37.44 17.69
N PHE A 3 19.50 38.20 17.41
CA PHE A 3 18.53 37.89 16.34
C PHE A 3 19.16 37.91 14.93
N LEU A 4 20.09 38.83 14.66
CA LEU A 4 20.82 38.89 13.38
C LEU A 4 21.77 37.70 13.19
N LYS A 5 22.27 37.09 14.27
CA LYS A 5 23.13 35.89 14.20
C LYS A 5 22.33 34.62 13.87
N VAL A 6 21.11 34.52 14.39
CA VAL A 6 20.20 33.40 14.10
C VAL A 6 19.70 33.46 12.65
N LEU A 7 19.36 34.66 12.16
CA LEU A 7 19.01 34.89 10.76
C LEU A 7 20.17 34.55 9.81
N GLY A 8 21.40 34.95 10.14
CA GLY A 8 22.57 34.58 9.34
C GLY A 8 22.76 33.07 9.23
N TRP A 9 22.58 32.33 10.33
CA TRP A 9 22.79 30.88 10.35
C TRP A 9 21.76 30.10 9.52
N ILE A 10 20.49 30.53 9.53
CA ILE A 10 19.42 29.92 8.73
C ILE A 10 19.63 30.16 7.22
N PHE A 11 20.19 31.32 6.82
CA PHE A 11 20.32 31.67 5.41
C PHE A 11 21.63 31.18 4.74
N VAL A 12 22.67 30.85 5.51
CA VAL A 12 23.97 30.37 4.97
C VAL A 12 23.83 29.14 4.04
N PRO A 13 23.04 28.09 4.38
CA PRO A 13 22.84 26.95 3.48
C PRO A 13 22.17 27.32 2.16
N TYR A 14 21.18 28.22 2.21
CA TYR A 14 20.43 28.65 1.01
C TYR A 14 21.27 29.48 0.05
N VAL A 15 22.18 30.32 0.57
CA VAL A 15 23.12 31.08 -0.29
C VAL A 15 24.12 30.16 -0.97
N MET A 16 24.58 29.08 -0.29
CA MET A 16 25.46 28.07 -0.90
C MET A 16 24.77 27.31 -2.05
N ILE A 17 23.49 26.99 -1.90
CA ILE A 17 22.66 26.38 -2.95
C ILE A 17 22.48 27.34 -4.15
N PHE A 18 22.35 28.64 -3.90
CA PHE A 18 22.25 29.65 -4.97
C PHE A 18 23.55 29.82 -5.77
N VAL A 19 24.71 29.70 -5.13
CA VAL A 19 26.02 29.81 -5.81
C VAL A 19 26.33 28.58 -6.67
N SER A 20 25.90 27.39 -6.25
CA SER A 20 26.09 26.15 -7.04
C SER A 20 25.19 26.10 -8.29
N TRP A 21 24.04 26.77 -8.29
CA TRP A 21 23.17 26.91 -9.47
C TRP A 21 23.80 27.68 -10.65
N LYS A 22 24.75 28.59 -10.39
CA LYS A 22 25.41 29.35 -11.47
C LYS A 22 26.35 28.48 -12.32
N LYS A 23 26.76 27.31 -11.81
CA LYS A 23 27.63 26.34 -12.52
C LYS A 23 26.85 25.25 -13.27
N LEU A 24 25.53 25.14 -13.11
CA LEU A 24 24.69 24.18 -13.82
C LEU A 24 24.24 24.74 -15.18
N ARG A 25 24.77 24.16 -16.27
CA ARG A 25 24.33 24.44 -17.65
C ARG A 25 22.98 23.76 -17.92
N GLY A 26 22.08 24.49 -18.58
CA GLY A 26 20.86 24.00 -19.23
C GLY A 26 19.83 23.30 -18.33
N ALA A 27 19.99 21.98 -18.16
CA ALA A 27 18.97 21.10 -17.59
C ALA A 27 18.71 21.35 -16.08
N GLY A 28 19.73 21.74 -15.32
CA GLY A 28 19.58 21.97 -13.86
C GLY A 28 18.69 23.17 -13.51
N LYS A 29 18.55 24.16 -14.41
CA LYS A 29 17.74 25.35 -14.16
C LYS A 29 16.24 25.08 -14.28
N ALA A 30 15.84 24.17 -15.18
CA ALA A 30 14.44 23.78 -15.33
C ALA A 30 13.94 22.99 -14.12
N PHE A 31 14.76 22.05 -13.62
CA PHE A 31 14.41 21.22 -12.46
C PHE A 31 14.24 22.05 -11.19
N GLY A 32 15.10 23.06 -11.02
CA GLY A 32 15.05 23.97 -9.89
C GLY A 32 13.79 24.84 -9.82
N VAL A 33 13.30 25.31 -10.97
CA VAL A 33 12.06 26.11 -11.04
C VAL A 33 10.84 25.24 -10.74
N VAL A 34 10.79 24.01 -11.27
CA VAL A 34 9.72 23.05 -10.99
C VAL A 34 9.69 22.70 -9.49
N TRP A 35 10.87 22.48 -8.88
CA TRP A 35 10.96 22.16 -7.45
C TRP A 35 10.54 23.33 -6.55
N ALA A 36 10.92 24.56 -6.89
CA ALA A 36 10.52 25.75 -6.12
C ALA A 36 9.01 26.00 -6.20
N LEU A 37 8.38 25.76 -7.36
CA LEU A 37 6.93 25.85 -7.50
C LEU A 37 6.20 24.75 -6.70
N PHE A 38 6.75 23.54 -6.69
CA PHE A 38 6.19 22.42 -5.91
C PHE A 38 6.27 22.68 -4.39
N ALA A 39 7.41 23.15 -3.89
CA ALA A 39 7.58 23.51 -2.48
C ALA A 39 6.72 24.71 -2.08
N GLY A 40 6.57 25.71 -2.95
CA GLY A 40 5.69 26.86 -2.73
C GLY A 40 4.21 26.46 -2.67
N PHE A 41 3.78 25.51 -3.51
CA PHE A 41 2.41 25.00 -3.53
C PHE A 41 2.02 24.29 -2.23
N PHE A 42 2.92 23.45 -1.67
CA PHE A 42 2.67 22.78 -0.38
C PHE A 42 2.59 23.75 0.81
N LEU A 43 3.35 24.84 0.79
CA LEU A 43 3.35 25.84 1.86
C LEU A 43 2.05 26.67 1.87
N VAL A 44 1.45 26.91 0.70
CA VAL A 44 0.19 27.67 0.59
C VAL A 44 -1.03 26.81 0.93
N PHE A 45 -1.03 25.51 0.58
CA PHE A 45 -2.15 24.62 0.90
C PHE A 45 -2.15 24.11 2.36
N GLY A 46 -0.99 23.98 3.00
CA GLY A 46 -0.89 23.54 4.39
C GLY A 46 -1.43 24.54 5.43
N ILE A 47 -1.56 25.82 5.08
CA ILE A 47 -1.97 26.89 6.02
C ILE A 47 -3.47 27.23 5.89
N LEU A 48 -4.13 26.87 4.79
CA LEU A 48 -5.54 27.23 4.52
C LEU A 48 -6.55 26.07 4.63
N GLY A 49 -6.11 24.82 4.85
CA GLY A 49 -6.97 23.64 4.91
C GLY A 49 -7.22 23.03 6.30
N GLY A 50 -6.86 23.72 7.38
CA GLY A 50 -7.03 23.23 8.76
C GLY A 50 -8.43 23.52 9.31
N GLY A 51 -9.40 22.66 9.00
CA GLY A 51 -10.73 22.75 9.59
C GLY A 51 -11.72 21.76 8.99
N THR A 52 -11.66 20.49 9.41
CA THR A 52 -12.82 19.60 9.33
C THR A 52 -13.04 18.94 10.69
N GLU A 53 -14.18 19.31 11.24
CA GLU A 53 -14.68 19.00 12.56
C GLU A 53 -14.94 17.52 12.73
N GLN A 54 -14.59 17.05 13.92
CA GLN A 54 -14.95 15.76 14.48
C GLN A 54 -16.46 15.74 14.80
N PRO A 55 -17.29 14.88 14.21
CA PRO A 55 -18.67 14.73 14.66
C PRO A 55 -18.71 13.90 15.95
N ALA A 56 -19.48 14.44 16.88
CA ALA A 56 -19.58 14.06 18.27
C ALA A 56 -20.27 12.71 18.53
N SER A 57 -19.78 12.08 19.59
CA SER A 57 -20.45 11.17 20.52
C SER A 57 -21.97 11.34 20.64
N VAL A 58 -22.72 10.26 20.41
CA VAL A 58 -24.14 10.16 20.76
C VAL A 58 -24.33 9.16 21.89
N ALA A 59 -24.66 9.73 23.05
CA ALA A 59 -25.61 9.33 24.08
C ALA A 59 -25.74 7.85 24.50
N GLU A 60 -25.48 7.66 25.79
CA GLU A 60 -25.91 6.58 26.67
C GLU A 60 -27.42 6.29 26.57
N THR A 61 -27.79 5.01 26.68
CA THR A 61 -29.11 4.59 27.16
C THR A 61 -28.93 3.53 28.22
N ASN A 62 -29.13 3.94 29.48
CA ASN A 62 -29.34 3.08 30.64
C ASN A 62 -30.72 2.43 30.56
N VAL A 63 -30.83 1.09 30.58
CA VAL A 63 -31.98 0.37 31.17
C VAL A 63 -31.56 -1.05 31.66
N VAL A 64 -31.44 -1.17 32.98
CA VAL A 64 -31.96 -2.23 33.90
C VAL A 64 -31.43 -3.67 33.83
N ALA A 65 -30.69 -4.00 34.90
CA ALA A 65 -30.75 -5.16 35.80
C ALA A 65 -31.40 -6.47 35.34
N GLY A 66 -30.60 -7.54 35.46
CA GLY A 66 -31.02 -8.94 35.47
C GLY A 66 -29.94 -9.79 36.13
N ASP A 67 -30.03 -9.87 37.46
CA ASP A 67 -29.20 -10.67 38.37
C ASP A 67 -29.46 -12.18 38.14
N THR A 68 -28.41 -12.99 38.01
CA THR A 68 -28.41 -14.42 38.40
C THR A 68 -26.96 -14.93 38.47
N GLU A 69 -26.42 -14.96 39.69
CA GLU A 69 -25.34 -15.84 40.10
C GLU A 69 -25.70 -17.32 39.82
N LYS A 70 -24.77 -18.07 39.21
CA LYS A 70 -24.48 -19.41 39.73
C LYS A 70 -23.07 -19.89 39.40
N ASP A 71 -22.31 -19.92 40.47
CA ASP A 71 -21.06 -20.61 40.75
C ASP A 71 -21.10 -22.09 40.32
N SER A 72 -20.04 -22.56 39.64
CA SER A 72 -19.66 -23.98 39.65
C SER A 72 -18.22 -24.18 39.17
N ASP A 73 -17.37 -24.35 40.18
CA ASP A 73 -16.26 -25.31 40.27
C ASP A 73 -15.24 -25.42 39.13
N SER A 74 -14.17 -24.67 39.36
CA SER A 74 -12.80 -24.92 38.92
C SER A 74 -12.28 -26.27 39.41
N LYS A 75 -11.99 -27.19 38.48
CA LYS A 75 -11.00 -28.27 38.66
C LYS A 75 -10.60 -28.91 37.32
N ALA A 76 -9.59 -28.34 36.65
CA ALA A 76 -8.72 -29.07 35.72
C ALA A 76 -7.53 -28.20 35.29
N ALA A 77 -6.57 -27.99 36.20
CA ALA A 77 -5.33 -27.29 35.91
C ALA A 77 -4.13 -28.18 36.21
N VAL A 78 -3.93 -29.26 35.44
CA VAL A 78 -2.59 -29.88 35.24
C VAL A 78 -2.60 -30.68 33.93
N ASN A 79 -2.47 -30.02 32.76
CA ASN A 79 -1.83 -30.60 31.56
C ASN A 79 -1.65 -29.62 30.36
N ALA A 80 -1.63 -28.31 30.57
CA ALA A 80 -1.74 -27.33 29.47
C ALA A 80 -0.41 -26.66 29.05
N LYS A 81 0.76 -27.28 29.32
CA LYS A 81 2.05 -26.60 29.11
C LYS A 81 2.99 -27.21 28.06
N GLU A 82 2.74 -28.43 27.59
CA GLU A 82 3.56 -29.05 26.53
C GLU A 82 2.92 -28.99 25.13
N THR A 83 1.60 -28.76 25.02
CA THR A 83 0.92 -28.56 23.72
C THR A 83 1.18 -27.18 23.10
N ASN A 84 1.63 -26.20 23.89
CA ASN A 84 1.60 -24.79 23.49
C ASN A 84 2.78 -24.36 22.59
N VAL A 85 3.90 -25.09 22.60
CA VAL A 85 5.09 -24.71 21.81
C VAL A 85 4.99 -25.21 20.36
N GLU A 86 4.51 -26.44 20.16
CA GLU A 86 4.38 -27.04 18.83
C GLU A 86 3.29 -26.32 18.01
N ASP A 87 2.18 -25.93 18.65
CA ASP A 87 1.10 -25.17 18.00
C ASP A 87 1.53 -23.75 17.64
N ALA A 88 2.35 -23.10 18.49
CA ALA A 88 2.88 -21.77 18.20
C ALA A 88 3.79 -21.78 16.96
N GLU A 89 4.65 -22.79 16.82
CA GLU A 89 5.54 -22.91 15.65
C GLU A 89 4.75 -23.24 14.37
N LYS A 90 3.72 -24.10 14.46
CA LYS A 90 2.79 -24.35 13.35
C LYS A 90 2.08 -23.07 12.89
N HIS A 91 1.61 -22.24 13.82
CA HIS A 91 0.96 -20.97 13.47
C HIS A 91 1.92 -20.00 12.77
N LYS A 92 3.17 -19.89 13.23
CA LYS A 92 4.20 -19.08 12.56
C LYS A 92 4.44 -19.56 11.14
N ASN A 93 4.63 -20.86 10.96
CA ASN A 93 4.88 -21.46 9.64
C ASN A 93 3.70 -21.24 8.68
N ALA A 94 2.46 -21.36 9.16
CA ALA A 94 1.27 -21.10 8.35
C ALA A 94 1.19 -19.64 7.87
N VAL A 95 1.51 -18.66 8.73
CA VAL A 95 1.56 -17.23 8.34
C VAL A 95 2.69 -16.98 7.32
N LEU A 96 3.86 -17.59 7.51
CA LEU A 96 4.99 -17.46 6.58
C LEU A 96 4.72 -18.12 5.22
N GLU A 97 4.01 -19.25 5.20
CA GLU A 97 3.61 -19.92 3.96
C GLU A 97 2.60 -19.08 3.17
N PHE A 98 1.65 -18.45 3.88
CA PHE A 98 0.72 -17.49 3.29
C PHE A 98 1.48 -16.30 2.65
N GLU A 99 2.41 -15.68 3.39
CA GLU A 99 3.27 -14.59 2.90
C GLU A 99 4.08 -15.01 1.67
N LYS A 100 4.73 -16.18 1.72
CA LYS A 100 5.51 -16.72 0.61
C LYS A 100 4.65 -16.94 -0.65
N THR A 101 3.44 -17.45 -0.46
CA THR A 101 2.50 -17.71 -1.58
C THR A 101 2.03 -16.40 -2.20
N MET A 102 1.77 -15.36 -1.40
CA MET A 102 1.47 -14.03 -1.90
C MET A 102 2.60 -13.50 -2.78
N TYR A 103 3.83 -13.46 -2.25
CA TYR A 103 4.98 -12.95 -3.00
C TYR A 103 5.25 -13.74 -4.28
N ALA A 104 5.10 -15.07 -4.24
CA ALA A 104 5.24 -15.90 -5.44
C ALA A 104 4.23 -15.53 -6.53
N ASN A 105 2.97 -15.25 -6.15
CA ASN A 105 1.94 -14.80 -7.10
C ASN A 105 2.24 -13.39 -7.65
N GLU A 106 2.78 -12.48 -6.84
CA GLU A 106 3.15 -11.15 -7.30
C GLU A 106 4.35 -11.19 -8.26
N GLU A 107 5.38 -11.95 -7.91
CA GLU A 107 6.61 -12.08 -8.70
C GLU A 107 6.33 -12.63 -10.11
N GLU A 108 5.45 -13.63 -10.22
CA GLU A 108 5.04 -14.21 -11.51
C GLU A 108 4.45 -13.15 -12.47
N THR A 109 3.82 -12.12 -11.90
CA THR A 109 3.11 -11.11 -12.68
C THR A 109 3.84 -9.79 -12.85
N LYS A 110 4.88 -9.58 -12.05
CA LYS A 110 5.73 -8.38 -12.09
C LYS A 110 6.22 -8.07 -13.51
N GLN A 111 6.75 -9.07 -14.21
CA GLN A 111 7.29 -8.92 -15.57
C GLN A 111 6.30 -8.30 -16.58
N TYR A 112 4.99 -8.57 -16.44
CA TYR A 112 3.99 -8.04 -17.37
C TYR A 112 3.71 -6.57 -17.12
N PHE A 113 3.75 -6.13 -15.86
CA PHE A 113 3.62 -4.72 -15.52
C PHE A 113 4.89 -3.94 -15.84
N ASP A 114 6.07 -4.51 -15.59
CA ASP A 114 7.35 -3.93 -15.99
C ASP A 114 7.39 -3.70 -17.51
N ALA A 115 7.05 -4.74 -18.29
CA ALA A 115 6.98 -4.64 -19.75
C ALA A 115 5.99 -3.55 -20.21
N TYR A 116 4.82 -3.43 -19.57
CA TYR A 116 3.87 -2.36 -19.87
C TYR A 116 4.47 -0.97 -19.60
N MET A 117 5.15 -0.79 -18.48
CA MET A 117 5.80 0.48 -18.13
C MET A 117 6.92 0.85 -19.12
N GLU A 118 7.73 -0.13 -19.53
CA GLU A 118 8.75 0.05 -20.56
C GLU A 118 8.15 0.48 -21.91
N TRP A 119 7.07 -0.17 -22.34
CA TRP A 119 6.39 0.20 -23.58
C TRP A 119 5.72 1.58 -23.52
N MET A 120 5.16 1.95 -22.37
CA MET A 120 4.62 3.30 -22.15
C MET A 120 5.72 4.37 -22.23
N GLU A 121 6.88 4.12 -21.63
CA GLU A 121 8.04 5.02 -21.71
C GLU A 121 8.55 5.13 -23.16
N ALA A 122 8.70 3.99 -23.85
CA ALA A 122 9.11 3.95 -25.25
C ALA A 122 8.13 4.72 -26.16
N LEU A 123 6.82 4.65 -25.92
CA LEU A 123 5.82 5.45 -26.63
C LEU A 123 6.03 6.95 -26.37
N GLY A 124 6.27 7.34 -25.11
CA GLY A 124 6.58 8.73 -24.74
C GLY A 124 7.84 9.28 -25.42
N ASN A 125 8.81 8.41 -25.71
CA ASN A 125 10.05 8.73 -26.41
C ASN A 125 9.94 8.60 -27.95
N GLY A 126 8.79 8.21 -28.49
CA GLY A 126 8.58 7.97 -29.92
C GLY A 126 9.30 6.73 -30.48
N GLN A 127 9.70 5.80 -29.61
CA GLN A 127 10.40 4.54 -29.94
C GLN A 127 9.45 3.36 -30.14
N ALA A 128 8.20 3.49 -29.68
CA ALA A 128 7.15 2.49 -29.81
C ALA A 128 5.89 3.11 -30.44
N ASN A 129 5.02 2.25 -30.98
CA ASN A 129 3.73 2.68 -31.49
C ASN A 129 2.59 2.32 -30.50
N VAL A 130 1.40 2.89 -30.76
CA VAL A 130 0.22 2.70 -29.90
C VAL A 130 -0.20 1.22 -29.78
N ASN A 131 -0.01 0.41 -30.83
CA ASN A 131 -0.38 -1.00 -30.81
C ASN A 131 0.53 -1.81 -29.87
N ASP A 132 1.82 -1.46 -29.77
CA ASP A 132 2.76 -2.12 -28.85
C ASP A 132 2.29 -1.93 -27.40
N VAL A 133 1.94 -0.69 -27.04
CA VAL A 133 1.39 -0.35 -25.72
C VAL A 133 0.04 -1.02 -25.50
N TYR A 134 -0.85 -1.00 -26.48
CA TYR A 134 -2.17 -1.64 -26.37
C TYR A 134 -2.03 -3.15 -26.12
N SER A 135 -1.15 -3.83 -26.84
CA SER A 135 -0.91 -5.27 -26.64
C SER A 135 -0.32 -5.55 -25.28
N SER A 136 0.65 -4.75 -24.83
CA SER A 136 1.26 -4.93 -23.51
C SER A 136 0.25 -4.68 -22.39
N ALA A 137 -0.56 -3.62 -22.49
CA ALA A 137 -1.64 -3.34 -21.54
C ALA A 137 -2.68 -4.48 -21.48
N LYS A 138 -3.01 -5.08 -22.62
CA LYS A 138 -3.89 -6.27 -22.67
C LYS A 138 -3.30 -7.45 -21.91
N THR A 139 -2.01 -7.74 -22.09
CA THR A 139 -1.31 -8.80 -21.34
C THR A 139 -1.25 -8.50 -19.85
N ALA A 140 -0.91 -7.27 -19.45
CA ALA A 140 -0.90 -6.84 -18.06
C ALA A 140 -2.30 -6.94 -17.41
N LYS A 141 -3.36 -6.61 -18.15
CA LYS A 141 -4.75 -6.80 -17.72
C LYS A 141 -5.07 -8.28 -17.45
N GLU A 142 -4.71 -9.16 -18.37
CA GLU A 142 -4.94 -10.61 -18.23
C GLU A 142 -4.15 -11.19 -17.05
N ALA A 143 -2.89 -10.77 -16.88
CA ALA A 143 -2.07 -11.11 -15.73
C ALA A 143 -2.68 -10.61 -14.41
N ALA A 144 -3.22 -9.39 -14.38
CA ALA A 144 -3.90 -8.84 -13.21
C ALA A 144 -5.11 -9.70 -12.80
N SER A 145 -5.94 -10.07 -13.78
CA SER A 145 -7.14 -10.91 -13.57
C SER A 145 -6.79 -12.32 -13.07
N HIS A 146 -5.74 -12.91 -13.65
CA HIS A 146 -5.21 -14.20 -13.20
C HIS A 146 -4.68 -14.14 -11.77
N THR A 147 -3.92 -13.10 -11.44
CA THR A 147 -3.38 -12.89 -10.08
C THR A 147 -4.47 -12.67 -9.07
N MET A 148 -5.48 -11.85 -9.38
CA MET A 148 -6.66 -11.67 -8.55
C MET A 148 -7.27 -13.04 -8.19
N THR A 149 -7.43 -13.93 -9.17
CA THR A 149 -7.99 -15.27 -8.96
C THR A 149 -7.09 -16.14 -8.10
N LYS A 150 -5.76 -16.09 -8.31
CA LYS A 150 -4.78 -16.81 -7.48
C LYS A 150 -4.79 -16.32 -6.04
N MET A 151 -4.80 -15.00 -5.82
CA MET A 151 -4.87 -14.38 -4.49
C MET A 151 -6.11 -14.86 -3.73
N ARG A 152 -7.30 -14.86 -4.34
CA ARG A 152 -8.53 -15.37 -3.70
C ARG A 152 -8.45 -16.83 -3.25
N LYS A 153 -7.62 -17.63 -3.92
CA LYS A 153 -7.48 -19.07 -3.68
C LYS A 153 -6.33 -19.42 -2.73
N ILE A 154 -5.58 -18.43 -2.21
CA ILE A 154 -4.53 -18.70 -1.23
C ILE A 154 -5.16 -19.42 -0.02
N PRO A 155 -4.68 -20.63 0.33
CA PRO A 155 -5.19 -21.38 1.46
C PRO A 155 -4.83 -20.65 2.76
N ILE A 156 -5.73 -20.74 3.73
CA ILE A 156 -5.51 -20.23 5.09
C ILE A 156 -5.76 -21.40 6.03
N ASP A 157 -4.77 -21.72 6.87
CA ASP A 157 -4.86 -22.82 7.81
C ASP A 157 -6.05 -22.61 8.76
N LYS A 158 -6.87 -23.65 8.92
CA LYS A 158 -8.08 -23.63 9.75
C LYS A 158 -7.76 -23.65 11.23
N ASN A 159 -6.57 -24.11 11.62
CA ASN A 159 -6.14 -24.24 13.01
C ASN A 159 -5.58 -22.93 13.57
N LEU A 160 -5.42 -21.89 12.75
CA LEU A 160 -4.95 -20.59 13.21
C LEU A 160 -5.90 -19.96 14.24
N PRO A 161 -5.36 -19.16 15.18
CA PRO A 161 -6.17 -18.33 16.07
C PRO A 161 -7.15 -17.48 15.26
N LYS A 162 -8.38 -17.33 15.76
CA LYS A 162 -9.48 -16.66 15.06
C LYS A 162 -9.09 -15.27 14.55
N ASP A 163 -8.36 -14.50 15.36
CA ASP A 163 -7.94 -13.14 15.02
C ASP A 163 -6.89 -13.12 13.91
N VAL A 164 -5.90 -14.03 13.97
CA VAL A 164 -4.88 -14.20 12.92
C VAL A 164 -5.54 -14.63 11.62
N LYS A 165 -6.43 -15.62 11.68
CA LYS A 165 -7.17 -16.10 10.50
C LYS A 165 -7.95 -14.98 9.82
N LYS A 166 -8.67 -14.16 10.60
CA LYS A 166 -9.41 -13.00 10.08
C LYS A 166 -8.49 -12.00 9.39
N LEU A 167 -7.34 -11.68 9.99
CA LEU A 167 -6.35 -10.78 9.38
C LEU A 167 -5.84 -11.31 8.03
N LEU A 168 -5.55 -12.61 7.94
CA LEU A 168 -5.12 -13.23 6.68
C LEU A 168 -6.24 -13.27 5.63
N GLU A 169 -7.48 -13.54 6.05
CA GLU A 169 -8.65 -13.53 5.16
C GLU A 169 -8.89 -12.14 4.56
N GLU A 170 -8.78 -11.09 5.38
CA GLU A 170 -8.89 -9.71 4.96
C GLU A 170 -7.70 -9.28 4.08
N ALA A 171 -6.47 -9.63 4.45
CA ALA A 171 -5.29 -9.35 3.62
C ALA A 171 -5.41 -9.99 2.23
N ARG A 172 -5.87 -11.23 2.16
CA ARG A 172 -6.17 -11.94 0.91
C ARG A 172 -7.23 -11.21 0.08
N GLY A 173 -8.29 -10.74 0.74
CA GLY A 173 -9.38 -9.98 0.11
C GLY A 173 -8.90 -8.65 -0.46
N ASP A 174 -8.09 -7.92 0.30
CA ASP A 174 -7.49 -6.65 -0.12
C ASP A 174 -6.56 -6.83 -1.32
N LEU A 175 -5.64 -7.82 -1.33
CA LEU A 175 -4.77 -8.07 -2.48
C LEU A 175 -5.57 -8.45 -3.72
N SER A 176 -6.57 -9.31 -3.57
CA SER A 176 -7.44 -9.65 -4.69
C SER A 176 -8.10 -8.39 -5.25
N THR A 177 -8.53 -7.47 -4.38
CA THR A 177 -9.17 -6.22 -4.80
C THR A 177 -8.15 -5.27 -5.43
N ALA A 178 -6.91 -5.22 -4.91
CA ALA A 178 -5.83 -4.46 -5.51
C ALA A 178 -5.58 -4.88 -6.97
N TYR A 179 -5.52 -6.18 -7.24
CA TYR A 179 -5.33 -6.71 -8.59
C TYR A 179 -6.56 -6.54 -9.50
N PHE A 180 -7.76 -6.53 -8.93
CA PHE A 180 -8.97 -6.13 -9.67
C PHE A 180 -8.90 -4.67 -10.10
N GLU A 181 -8.42 -3.77 -9.25
CA GLU A 181 -8.19 -2.37 -9.61
C GLU A 181 -7.06 -2.20 -10.63
N LYS A 182 -5.98 -3.00 -10.56
CA LYS A 182 -4.97 -3.04 -11.65
C LYS A 182 -5.58 -3.47 -12.99
N GLU A 183 -6.47 -4.46 -12.99
CA GLU A 183 -7.18 -4.89 -14.20
C GLU A 183 -8.03 -3.74 -14.79
N LYS A 184 -8.77 -3.00 -13.94
CA LYS A 184 -9.53 -1.82 -14.36
C LYS A 184 -8.61 -0.73 -14.90
N ALA A 185 -7.50 -0.45 -14.23
CA ALA A 185 -6.53 0.52 -14.68
C ALA A 185 -6.05 0.21 -16.10
N MET A 186 -5.68 -1.05 -16.38
CA MET A 186 -5.26 -1.46 -17.73
C MET A 186 -6.38 -1.35 -18.76
N LYS A 187 -7.64 -1.63 -18.40
CA LYS A 187 -8.81 -1.38 -19.27
C LYS A 187 -8.95 0.10 -19.61
N SER A 188 -8.75 0.99 -18.62
CA SER A 188 -8.80 2.44 -18.82
C SER A 188 -7.69 2.93 -19.75
N VAL A 189 -6.48 2.36 -19.65
CA VAL A 189 -5.38 2.63 -20.60
C VAL A 189 -5.76 2.23 -22.01
N MET A 190 -6.26 1.01 -22.22
CA MET A 190 -6.69 0.55 -23.55
C MET A 190 -7.75 1.49 -24.14
N LYS A 191 -8.75 1.88 -23.32
CA LYS A 191 -9.79 2.83 -23.72
C LYS A 191 -9.23 4.22 -24.03
N TYR A 192 -8.21 4.67 -23.30
CA TYR A 192 -7.52 5.93 -23.60
C TYR A 192 -6.81 5.88 -24.95
N LEU A 193 -6.14 4.77 -25.27
CA LEU A 193 -5.46 4.61 -26.56
C LEU A 193 -6.45 4.63 -27.74
N ASP A 194 -7.65 4.08 -27.54
CA ASP A 194 -8.71 4.08 -28.55
C ASP A 194 -9.42 5.45 -28.69
N GLU A 195 -9.81 6.07 -27.56
CA GLU A 195 -10.69 7.25 -27.54
C GLU A 195 -9.95 8.58 -27.35
N GLN A 196 -8.71 8.55 -26.85
CA GLN A 196 -7.88 9.71 -26.48
C GLN A 196 -8.56 10.70 -25.52
N LYS A 197 -9.53 10.23 -24.73
CA LYS A 197 -10.28 11.07 -23.78
C LYS A 197 -9.54 11.24 -22.45
N PRO A 198 -9.25 12.47 -22.01
CA PRO A 198 -8.55 12.70 -20.73
C PRO A 198 -9.21 12.06 -19.50
N SER A 199 -10.54 11.91 -19.49
CA SER A 199 -11.26 11.26 -18.38
C SER A 199 -10.83 9.81 -18.16
N THR A 200 -10.51 9.07 -19.23
CA THR A 200 -10.07 7.67 -19.11
C THR A 200 -8.67 7.56 -18.48
N MET A 201 -7.83 8.58 -18.64
CA MET A 201 -6.56 8.67 -17.93
C MET A 201 -6.75 8.98 -16.44
N GLN A 202 -7.80 9.73 -16.09
CA GLN A 202 -8.18 9.92 -14.69
C GLN A 202 -8.65 8.60 -14.07
N ASP A 203 -9.50 7.84 -14.77
CA ASP A 203 -9.95 6.52 -14.31
C ASP A 203 -8.76 5.56 -14.07
N PHE A 204 -7.73 5.61 -14.92
CA PHE A 204 -6.49 4.87 -14.70
C PHE A 204 -5.81 5.26 -13.39
N LYS A 205 -5.61 6.56 -13.15
CA LYS A 205 -4.95 7.06 -11.93
C LYS A 205 -5.72 6.67 -10.68
N ASP A 206 -7.03 6.84 -10.69
CA ASP A 206 -7.89 6.54 -9.54
C ASP A 206 -7.84 5.04 -9.20
N SER A 207 -7.91 4.16 -10.22
CA SER A 207 -7.79 2.72 -10.01
C SER A 207 -6.38 2.29 -9.55
N ILE A 208 -5.30 2.89 -10.07
CA ILE A 208 -3.95 2.58 -9.57
C ILE A 208 -3.79 3.03 -8.11
N GLN A 209 -4.21 4.24 -7.76
CA GLN A 209 -4.15 4.73 -6.39
C GLN A 209 -4.98 3.87 -5.42
N MET A 210 -6.16 3.41 -5.86
CA MET A 210 -6.99 2.50 -5.10
C MET A 210 -6.31 1.13 -4.93
N SER A 211 -5.67 0.63 -5.98
CA SER A 211 -4.86 -0.60 -5.92
C SER A 211 -3.76 -0.50 -4.88
N GLU A 212 -2.97 0.59 -4.89
CA GLU A 212 -1.90 0.83 -3.92
C GLU A 212 -2.42 0.89 -2.48
N THR A 213 -3.59 1.53 -2.27
CA THR A 213 -4.25 1.57 -0.97
C THR A 213 -4.57 0.18 -0.45
N PHE A 214 -5.10 -0.69 -1.32
CA PHE A 214 -5.38 -2.09 -0.96
C PHE A 214 -4.11 -2.91 -0.72
N VAL A 215 -3.04 -2.70 -1.49
CA VAL A 215 -1.74 -3.36 -1.25
C VAL A 215 -1.19 -2.98 0.13
N LEU A 216 -1.21 -1.69 0.48
CA LEU A 216 -0.76 -1.22 1.80
C LEU A 216 -1.62 -1.76 2.94
N SER A 217 -2.94 -1.79 2.73
CA SER A 217 -3.89 -2.38 3.69
C SER A 217 -3.59 -3.87 3.92
N ALA A 218 -3.38 -4.63 2.84
CA ALA A 218 -3.04 -6.05 2.93
C ALA A 218 -1.70 -6.28 3.66
N ALA A 219 -0.67 -5.50 3.30
CA ALA A 219 0.63 -5.56 3.95
C ALA A 219 0.53 -5.27 5.45
N THR A 220 -0.25 -4.25 5.83
CA THR A 220 -0.49 -3.90 7.24
C THR A 220 -1.14 -5.05 8.00
N LYS A 221 -2.17 -5.68 7.43
CA LYS A 221 -2.86 -6.82 8.05
C LYS A 221 -1.95 -8.05 8.17
N LEU A 222 -1.10 -8.29 7.17
CA LEU A 222 -0.10 -9.35 7.23
C LEU A 222 0.93 -9.10 8.34
N LEU A 223 1.41 -7.86 8.49
CA LEU A 223 2.31 -7.49 9.59
C LEU A 223 1.65 -7.68 10.96
N GLN A 224 0.38 -7.29 11.10
CA GLN A 224 -0.39 -7.55 12.32
C GLN A 224 -0.54 -9.05 12.60
N ALA A 225 -0.80 -9.86 11.58
CA ALA A 225 -0.88 -11.32 11.72
C ALA A 225 0.46 -11.93 12.16
N LYS A 226 1.59 -11.46 11.57
CA LYS A 226 2.95 -11.86 11.95
C LYS A 226 3.27 -11.52 13.41
N ASN A 227 2.94 -10.31 13.84
CA ASN A 227 3.12 -9.88 15.23
C ASN A 227 2.27 -10.72 16.19
N ALA A 228 1.01 -11.03 15.83
CA ALA A 228 0.11 -11.83 16.65
C ALA A 228 0.58 -13.29 16.87
N VAL A 229 1.38 -13.85 15.95
CA VAL A 229 2.00 -15.17 16.11
C VAL A 229 3.45 -15.10 16.63
N GLY A 230 3.95 -13.91 16.99
CA GLY A 230 5.30 -13.74 17.54
C GLY A 230 6.43 -13.89 16.50
N ILE A 231 6.19 -13.47 15.25
CA ILE A 231 7.24 -13.26 14.24
C ILE A 231 7.68 -11.81 14.35
N GLU A 232 8.92 -11.57 14.82
CA GLU A 232 9.49 -10.23 14.82
C GLU A 232 9.76 -9.76 13.39
N VAL A 233 9.19 -8.61 13.04
CA VAL A 233 9.51 -7.90 11.80
C VAL A 233 10.85 -7.20 12.03
N THR A 234 11.94 -7.96 11.97
CA THR A 234 13.27 -7.36 11.93
C THR A 234 13.44 -6.72 10.56
N GLU A 235 13.69 -5.40 10.52
CA GLU A 235 14.22 -4.76 9.33
C GLU A 235 15.49 -5.52 8.95
N LYS A 236 15.42 -6.32 7.88
CA LYS A 236 16.64 -6.85 7.30
C LYS A 236 17.42 -5.67 6.73
N SER A 237 18.33 -5.16 7.55
CA SER A 237 19.52 -4.45 7.12
C SER A 237 20.21 -5.27 6.03
N LYS A 238 20.10 -4.80 4.78
CA LYS A 238 21.10 -4.96 3.73
C LYS A 238 20.97 -3.82 2.75
#